data_AF-A0A1G1YSB3-F1
#
_entry.id   AF-A0A1G1YSB3-F1
#
_cell.length_a   1.000
_cell.length_b   1.000
_cell.length_c   1.000
_cell.angle_alpha   90.00
_cell.angle_beta   90.00
_cell.angle_gamma   90.00
#
_symmetry.space_group_name_H-M   'P 1'
#
loop_
_entity.id
_entity.type
_entity.pdbx_description
1 polymer ?
#
loop_
_entity_poly.entity_id
_entity_poly.type
_entity_poly.pdbx_seq_one_letter_code
_entity_poly.pdbx_strand_id
1 'polypeptide(L)'
;KDEGKEGDRDFLQWDTISLMSLLGVYVIIAYYSDAKRSTRYRHKITNQRFDIDYIKEQIKNILSYQSDALHWNLSHVDKVGKIGEKALGAYAEISKKLKVEMHSRQTAEKRIIELLKGKDEFMKLSRMLAEKAQRRERLTIQPKENLSETKAIITIQNYLGGYYYFTSDEAGVKGNNIFLIEGKHSKNNSLPSLEDIKDGLLKMILFTNLEDVKIDSKKYNSVAVLKLTVENHFNENDLSVSQKEILSLLQKEAKTNGFKISLS
;
A
#
# COMPACT_ATOMS: atom_id res chain seq x y z
N LYS A 1 9.15 -12.57 3.34
CA LYS A 1 10.08 -12.26 4.44
C LYS A 1 9.87 -13.30 5.54
N ASP A 2 10.94 -13.76 6.18
CA ASP A 2 10.88 -14.71 7.30
C ASP A 2 11.81 -14.19 8.39
N GLU A 3 11.33 -14.01 9.62
CA GLU A 3 12.15 -13.53 10.74
C GLU A 3 12.66 -14.66 11.65
N GLY A 4 12.48 -15.93 11.28
CA GLY A 4 12.75 -17.06 12.15
C GLY A 4 11.47 -17.55 12.84
N LYS A 5 11.49 -18.77 13.41
CA LYS A 5 10.31 -19.49 13.92
C LYS A 5 9.46 -18.75 14.96
N GLU A 6 10.07 -17.86 15.74
CA GLU A 6 9.37 -17.04 16.75
C GLU A 6 9.07 -15.62 16.23
N GLY A 7 9.25 -15.39 14.93
CA GLY A 7 9.03 -14.10 14.31
C GLY A 7 7.94 -14.06 13.27
N ASP A 8 7.88 -12.92 12.59
CA ASP A 8 6.86 -12.71 11.60
C ASP A 8 7.26 -13.36 10.28
N ARG A 9 6.24 -13.80 9.54
CA ARG A 9 6.38 -14.37 8.21
C ARG A 9 5.43 -13.68 7.25
N ASP A 10 5.97 -12.71 6.53
CA ASP A 10 5.21 -11.90 5.57
C ASP A 10 5.33 -12.48 4.17
N PHE A 11 4.21 -12.49 3.46
CA PHE A 11 4.14 -12.93 2.08
C PHE A 11 3.82 -11.76 1.14
N LEU A 12 4.45 -11.78 -0.03
CA LEU A 12 4.08 -10.89 -1.12
C LEU A 12 2.62 -11.14 -1.54
N GLN A 13 1.89 -10.05 -1.78
CA GLN A 13 0.51 -10.07 -2.24
C GLN A 13 0.41 -9.45 -3.65
N TRP A 14 -0.44 -10.06 -4.47
CA TRP A 14 -0.78 -9.57 -5.81
C TRP A 14 -1.30 -8.13 -5.77
N ASP A 15 -2.15 -7.81 -4.80
CA ASP A 15 -2.81 -6.50 -4.72
C ASP A 15 -1.76 -5.38 -4.59
N THR A 16 -0.68 -5.58 -3.83
CA THR A 16 0.43 -4.63 -3.77
C THR A 16 1.04 -4.35 -5.15
N ILE A 17 1.36 -5.41 -5.91
CA ILE A 17 1.97 -5.27 -7.25
C ILE A 17 0.99 -4.62 -8.22
N SER A 18 -0.29 -5.00 -8.13
CA SER A 18 -1.34 -4.43 -8.95
C SER A 18 -1.50 -2.94 -8.68
N LEU A 19 -1.47 -2.51 -7.41
CA LEU A 19 -1.54 -1.10 -7.03
C LEU A 19 -0.34 -0.30 -7.53
N MET A 20 0.88 -0.83 -7.33
CA MET A 20 2.09 -0.19 -7.84
C MET A 20 2.05 -0.03 -9.36
N SER A 21 1.50 -1.02 -10.07
CA SER A 21 1.32 -0.96 -11.53
C SER A 21 0.37 0.17 -11.94
N LEU A 22 -0.74 0.36 -11.21
CA LEU A 22 -1.68 1.47 -11.45
C LEU A 22 -1.02 2.84 -11.23
N LEU A 23 -0.17 2.94 -10.21
CA LEU A 23 0.54 4.18 -9.87
C LEU A 23 1.76 4.44 -10.77
N GLY A 24 2.00 3.62 -11.80
CA GLY A 24 3.14 3.77 -12.69
C GLY A 24 4.49 3.45 -12.03
N VAL A 25 4.49 2.67 -10.93
CA VAL A 25 5.69 2.33 -10.16
C VAL A 25 6.23 0.97 -10.62
N TYR A 26 7.48 0.96 -11.07
CA TYR A 26 8.23 -0.25 -11.40
C TYR A 26 8.63 -1.00 -10.13
N VAL A 27 8.24 -2.27 -10.03
CA VAL A 27 8.47 -3.13 -8.88
C VAL A 27 9.56 -4.16 -9.20
N ILE A 28 10.54 -4.27 -8.32
CA ILE A 28 11.51 -5.36 -8.33
C ILE A 28 11.13 -6.36 -7.25
N ILE A 29 10.64 -7.53 -7.65
CA ILE A 29 10.44 -8.65 -6.72
C ILE A 29 11.80 -9.28 -6.43
N ALA A 30 12.21 -9.29 -5.16
CA ALA A 30 13.52 -9.78 -4.73
C ALA A 30 13.45 -10.64 -3.47
N TYR A 31 14.59 -11.18 -3.06
CA TYR A 31 14.76 -12.00 -1.86
C TYR A 31 15.92 -11.50 -1.01
N TYR A 32 15.83 -11.75 0.30
CA TYR A 32 16.91 -11.49 1.23
C TYR A 32 17.95 -12.61 1.14
N SER A 33 19.22 -12.23 0.97
CA SER A 33 20.35 -13.16 0.88
C SER A 33 21.23 -13.17 2.13
N ASP A 34 21.12 -12.16 2.99
CA ASP A 34 21.84 -12.09 4.25
C ASP A 34 20.97 -11.52 5.38
N ALA A 35 21.36 -11.81 6.62
CA ALA A 35 20.71 -11.30 7.83
C ALA A 35 21.68 -11.34 9.02
N LYS A 36 21.25 -10.72 10.13
CA LYS A 36 21.92 -10.85 11.43
C LYS A 36 21.01 -11.59 12.40
N ARG A 37 21.59 -12.30 13.34
CA ARG A 37 20.82 -12.84 14.48
C ARG A 37 20.37 -11.68 15.37
N SER A 38 19.13 -11.74 15.86
CA SER A 38 18.65 -10.78 16.84
C SER A 38 19.45 -10.89 18.14
N THR A 39 19.87 -9.75 18.69
CA THR A 39 20.51 -9.69 20.01
C THR A 39 19.51 -9.84 21.15
N ARG A 40 18.23 -9.55 20.89
CA ARG A 40 17.14 -9.58 21.88
C ARG A 40 16.38 -10.90 21.89
N TYR A 41 16.25 -11.56 20.75
CA TYR A 41 15.42 -12.77 20.60
C TYR A 41 16.21 -13.90 19.97
N ARG A 42 16.44 -14.97 20.74
CA ARG A 42 17.35 -16.07 20.37
C ARG A 42 16.98 -16.76 19.05
N HIS A 43 15.67 -16.84 18.76
CA HIS A 43 15.11 -17.53 17.59
C HIS A 43 14.62 -16.59 16.48
N LYS A 44 15.09 -15.33 16.49
CA LYS A 44 14.81 -14.36 15.43
C LYS A 44 16.05 -13.91 14.66
N ILE A 45 15.84 -13.54 13.40
CA ILE A 45 16.80 -12.80 12.57
C ILE A 45 16.29 -11.37 12.31
N THR A 46 17.22 -10.44 12.16
CA THR A 46 16.95 -9.01 11.90
C THR A 46 17.96 -8.51 10.85
N ASN A 47 17.87 -7.23 10.48
CA ASN A 47 18.79 -6.60 9.53
C ASN A 47 18.96 -7.40 8.22
N GLN A 48 17.86 -7.94 7.72
CA GLN A 48 17.86 -8.70 6.47
C GLN A 48 18.29 -7.77 5.32
N ARG A 49 19.09 -8.28 4.38
CA ARG A 49 19.64 -7.54 3.24
C ARG A 49 19.34 -8.26 1.94
N PHE A 50 18.92 -7.50 0.94
CA PHE A 50 18.69 -8.01 -0.41
C PHE A 50 20.00 -8.42 -1.05
N ASP A 51 19.89 -9.31 -2.04
CA ASP A 51 20.97 -9.60 -2.98
C ASP A 51 21.24 -8.36 -3.85
N ILE A 52 22.31 -7.63 -3.52
CA ILE A 52 22.62 -6.34 -4.16
C ILE A 52 22.97 -6.49 -5.63
N ASP A 53 23.62 -7.58 -6.03
CA ASP A 53 24.00 -7.80 -7.42
C ASP A 53 22.75 -8.12 -8.25
N TYR A 54 21.84 -8.93 -7.72
CA TYR A 54 20.52 -9.13 -8.32
C TYR A 54 19.75 -7.82 -8.47
N ILE A 55 19.68 -6.98 -7.43
CA ILE A 55 18.98 -5.68 -7.48
C ILE A 55 19.60 -4.76 -8.54
N LYS A 56 20.93 -4.64 -8.61
CA LYS A 56 21.61 -3.83 -9.62
C LYS A 56 21.32 -4.31 -11.03
N GLU A 57 21.28 -5.63 -11.25
CA GLU A 57 20.90 -6.22 -12.53
C GLU A 57 19.46 -5.86 -12.90
N GLN A 58 18.51 -5.99 -11.97
CA GLN A 58 17.12 -5.63 -12.23
C GLN A 58 16.95 -4.14 -12.52
N ILE A 59 17.68 -3.26 -11.84
CA ILE A 59 17.67 -1.82 -12.14
C ILE A 59 18.18 -1.56 -13.57
N LYS A 60 19.29 -2.19 -13.98
CA LYS A 60 19.78 -2.08 -15.36
C LYS A 60 18.76 -2.57 -16.38
N ASN A 61 18.06 -3.67 -16.06
CA ASN A 61 17.00 -4.21 -16.90
C ASN A 61 15.80 -3.25 -17.01
N ILE A 62 15.42 -2.55 -15.92
CA ILE A 62 14.39 -1.50 -15.97
C ILE A 62 14.82 -0.35 -16.88
N LEU A 63 16.07 0.11 -16.76
CA LEU A 63 16.58 1.23 -17.55
C LEU A 63 16.64 0.92 -19.06
N SER A 64 16.75 -0.36 -19.43
CA SER A 64 16.67 -0.82 -20.82
C SER A 64 15.28 -1.30 -21.24
N TYR A 65 14.32 -1.34 -20.31
CA TYR A 65 12.97 -1.81 -20.56
C TYR A 65 12.17 -0.73 -21.30
N GLN A 66 11.59 -1.10 -22.44
CA GLN A 66 10.91 -0.15 -23.32
C GLN A 66 9.42 0.03 -22.99
N SER A 67 8.85 -0.83 -22.15
CA SER A 67 7.43 -0.80 -21.81
C SER A 67 7.18 -0.17 -20.44
N ASP A 68 5.91 0.13 -20.16
CA ASP A 68 5.51 0.77 -18.91
C ASP A 68 5.69 -0.13 -17.66
N ALA A 69 5.44 0.48 -16.49
CA ALA A 69 5.51 -0.20 -15.20
C ALA A 69 4.56 -1.40 -15.10
N LEU A 70 3.41 -1.35 -15.76
CA LEU A 70 2.47 -2.47 -15.76
C LEU A 70 3.08 -3.70 -16.44
N HIS A 71 3.57 -3.54 -17.66
CA HIS A 71 4.16 -4.64 -18.41
C HIS A 71 5.39 -5.20 -17.70
N TRP A 72 6.22 -4.32 -17.15
CA TRP A 72 7.36 -4.71 -16.32
C TRP A 72 6.92 -5.56 -15.12
N ASN A 73 5.96 -5.06 -14.33
CA ASN A 73 5.49 -5.71 -13.12
C ASN A 73 4.85 -7.08 -13.42
N LEU A 74 4.07 -7.20 -14.50
CA LEU A 74 3.50 -8.47 -14.94
C LEU A 74 4.61 -9.47 -15.33
N SER A 75 5.62 -9.04 -16.09
CA SER A 75 6.74 -9.91 -16.45
C SER A 75 7.56 -10.38 -15.23
N HIS A 76 7.58 -9.57 -14.16
CA HIS A 76 8.18 -9.94 -12.87
C HIS A 76 7.31 -10.92 -12.09
N VAL A 77 5.98 -10.77 -12.15
CA VAL A 77 5.04 -11.71 -11.54
C VAL A 77 5.18 -13.10 -12.16
N ASP A 78 5.38 -13.22 -13.47
CA ASP A 78 5.60 -14.53 -14.11
C ASP A 78 6.85 -15.26 -13.57
N LYS A 79 7.80 -14.52 -12.99
CA LYS A 79 9.02 -15.05 -12.38
C LYS A 79 8.91 -15.22 -10.86
N VAL A 80 7.78 -14.85 -10.24
CA VAL A 80 7.65 -14.79 -8.77
C VAL A 80 7.88 -16.14 -8.10
N GLY A 81 7.42 -17.24 -8.72
CA GLY A 81 7.67 -18.60 -8.22
C GLY A 81 9.15 -18.93 -8.17
N LYS A 82 9.88 -18.69 -9.28
CA LYS A 82 11.35 -18.91 -9.36
C LYS A 82 12.13 -18.04 -8.39
N ILE A 83 11.70 -16.78 -8.19
CA ILE A 83 12.29 -15.89 -7.18
C ILE A 83 12.01 -16.42 -5.76
N GLY A 84 10.82 -16.99 -5.54
CA GLY A 84 10.48 -17.69 -4.30
C GLY A 84 11.37 -18.90 -4.02
N GLU A 85 11.72 -19.69 -5.03
CA GLU A 85 12.68 -20.80 -4.89
C GLU A 85 14.07 -20.30 -4.47
N LYS A 86 14.56 -19.21 -5.08
CA LYS A 86 15.80 -18.55 -4.65
C LYS A 86 15.72 -18.07 -3.20
N ALA A 87 14.58 -17.48 -2.81
CA ALA A 87 14.35 -17.06 -1.43
C ALA A 87 14.41 -18.24 -0.44
N LEU A 88 13.80 -19.38 -0.78
CA LEU A 88 13.86 -20.60 0.02
C LEU A 88 15.29 -21.11 0.22
N GLY A 89 16.10 -21.09 -0.85
CA GLY A 89 17.53 -21.43 -0.76
C GLY A 89 18.28 -20.45 0.14
N ALA A 90 18.10 -19.15 -0.08
CA ALA A 90 18.75 -18.12 0.70
C ALA A 90 18.43 -18.19 2.21
N TYR A 91 17.15 -18.38 2.58
CA TYR A 91 16.77 -18.53 3.98
C TYR A 91 17.31 -19.82 4.62
N ALA A 92 17.51 -20.89 3.85
CA ALA A 92 18.18 -22.10 4.35
C ALA A 92 19.65 -21.83 4.69
N GLU A 93 20.37 -21.09 3.83
CA GLU A 93 21.75 -20.69 4.09
C GLU A 93 21.86 -19.73 5.28
N ILE A 94 20.96 -18.73 5.37
CA ILE A 94 20.87 -17.82 6.52
C ILE A 94 20.63 -18.62 7.82
N SER A 95 19.70 -19.57 7.80
CA SER A 95 19.40 -20.44 8.95
C SER A 95 20.62 -21.21 9.42
N LYS A 96 21.35 -21.83 8.49
CA LYS A 96 22.57 -22.59 8.76
C LYS A 96 23.69 -21.71 9.31
N LYS A 97 23.94 -20.57 8.66
CA LYS A 97 24.97 -19.58 9.06
C LYS A 97 24.72 -19.03 10.46
N LEU A 98 23.48 -18.67 10.78
CA LEU A 98 23.13 -18.00 12.04
C LEU A 98 22.68 -18.96 13.15
N LYS A 99 22.49 -20.25 12.82
CA LYS A 99 21.94 -21.28 13.72
C LYS A 99 20.59 -20.86 14.32
N VAL A 100 19.72 -20.31 13.47
CA VAL A 100 18.35 -19.91 13.83
C VAL A 100 17.36 -20.73 13.01
N GLU A 101 16.42 -21.39 13.70
CA GLU A 101 15.35 -22.14 13.05
C GLU A 101 14.39 -21.19 12.33
N MET A 102 14.09 -21.47 11.06
CA MET A 102 13.10 -20.72 10.27
C MET A 102 11.69 -21.31 10.45
N HIS A 103 10.67 -20.62 9.95
CA HIS A 103 9.34 -21.21 9.83
C HIS A 103 9.36 -22.46 8.93
N SER A 104 8.27 -23.24 8.99
CA SER A 104 8.10 -24.43 8.17
C SER A 104 8.42 -24.18 6.69
N ARG A 105 9.44 -24.89 6.21
CA ARG A 105 9.88 -24.91 4.82
C ARG A 105 8.77 -25.45 3.91
N GLN A 106 8.12 -26.54 4.33
CA GLN A 106 7.03 -27.19 3.59
C GLN A 106 5.90 -26.22 3.27
N THR A 107 5.54 -25.33 4.20
CA THR A 107 4.49 -24.33 3.97
C THR A 107 4.89 -23.30 2.91
N ALA A 108 6.18 -22.89 2.86
CA ALA A 108 6.66 -22.01 1.80
C ALA A 108 6.75 -22.72 0.45
N GLU A 109 7.22 -23.97 0.43
CA GLU A 109 7.29 -24.77 -0.81
C GLU A 109 5.91 -24.94 -1.42
N LYS A 110 4.90 -25.32 -0.63
CA LYS A 110 3.50 -25.38 -1.09
C LYS A 110 3.05 -24.05 -1.70
N ARG A 111 3.33 -22.92 -1.04
CA ARG A 111 2.99 -21.60 -1.59
C ARG A 111 3.71 -21.32 -2.91
N ILE A 112 4.99 -21.65 -3.02
CA ILE A 112 5.79 -21.41 -4.24
C ILE A 112 5.29 -22.27 -5.40
N ILE A 113 4.89 -23.52 -5.14
CA ILE A 113 4.26 -24.39 -6.15
C ILE A 113 3.00 -23.73 -6.71
N GLU A 114 2.16 -23.16 -5.87
CA GLU A 114 0.98 -22.41 -6.33
C GLU A 114 1.37 -21.15 -7.13
N LEU A 115 2.39 -20.42 -6.71
CA LEU A 115 2.90 -19.26 -7.46
C LEU A 115 3.46 -19.63 -8.84
N LEU A 116 4.05 -20.82 -8.98
CA LEU A 116 4.58 -21.32 -10.25
C LEU A 116 3.48 -21.66 -11.27
N LYS A 117 2.23 -21.84 -10.81
CA LYS A 117 1.07 -22.03 -11.71
C LYS A 117 0.69 -20.75 -12.47
N GLY A 118 1.26 -19.62 -12.09
CA GLY A 118 1.12 -18.34 -12.80
C GLY A 118 0.26 -17.32 -12.07
N LYS A 119 0.03 -16.20 -12.77
CA LYS A 119 -0.63 -15.00 -12.25
C LYS A 119 -1.98 -15.28 -11.59
N ASP A 120 -2.84 -16.07 -12.23
CA ASP A 120 -4.21 -16.28 -11.74
C ASP A 120 -4.25 -16.97 -10.37
N GLU A 121 -3.36 -17.93 -10.15
CA GLU A 121 -3.23 -18.58 -8.84
C GLU A 121 -2.62 -17.63 -7.81
N PHE A 122 -1.65 -16.81 -8.19
CA PHE A 122 -1.13 -15.78 -7.30
C PHE A 122 -2.22 -14.76 -6.89
N MET A 123 -3.08 -14.36 -7.83
CA MET A 123 -4.24 -13.52 -7.56
C MET A 123 -5.19 -14.19 -6.57
N LYS A 124 -5.60 -15.44 -6.82
CA LYS A 124 -6.50 -16.19 -5.93
C LYS A 124 -5.94 -16.32 -4.51
N LEU A 125 -4.66 -16.69 -4.39
CA LEU A 125 -3.97 -16.78 -3.10
C LEU A 125 -3.97 -15.44 -2.33
N SER A 126 -3.74 -14.33 -3.04
CA SER A 126 -3.68 -13.01 -2.41
C SER A 126 -5.05 -12.57 -1.91
N ARG A 127 -6.10 -12.79 -2.71
CA ARG A 127 -7.49 -12.49 -2.33
C ARG A 127 -7.92 -13.23 -1.07
N MET A 128 -7.62 -14.53 -0.99
CA MET A 128 -7.92 -15.32 0.23
C MET A 128 -7.21 -14.78 1.47
N LEU A 129 -6.01 -14.19 1.34
CA LEU A 129 -5.30 -13.57 2.45
C LEU A 129 -5.90 -12.20 2.82
N ALA A 130 -6.26 -11.39 1.81
CA ALA A 130 -6.87 -10.09 2.01
C ALA A 130 -8.22 -10.19 2.73
N GLU A 131 -9.10 -11.12 2.32
CA GLU A 131 -10.37 -11.39 3.02
C GLU A 131 -10.17 -11.76 4.50
N LYS A 132 -9.14 -12.58 4.79
CA LYS A 132 -8.79 -12.95 6.17
C LYS A 132 -8.22 -11.79 6.98
N ALA A 133 -7.50 -10.86 6.33
CA ALA A 133 -7.00 -9.66 6.98
C ALA A 133 -8.15 -8.70 7.32
N GLN A 134 -9.04 -8.46 6.35
CA GLN A 134 -10.21 -7.60 6.51
C GLN A 134 -11.13 -8.05 7.65
N ARG A 135 -11.39 -9.36 7.78
CA ARG A 135 -12.19 -9.90 8.90
C ARG A 135 -11.56 -9.62 10.27
N ARG A 136 -10.23 -9.57 10.36
CA ARG A 136 -9.51 -9.25 11.61
C ARG A 136 -9.55 -7.74 11.91
N GLU A 137 -9.44 -6.91 10.88
CA GLU A 137 -9.46 -5.45 10.99
C GLU A 137 -10.87 -4.91 11.34
N ARG A 138 -11.93 -5.58 10.88
CA ARG A 138 -13.33 -5.27 11.26
C ARG A 138 -13.59 -5.33 12.77
N LEU A 139 -12.78 -6.08 13.52
CA LEU A 139 -12.91 -6.24 14.97
C LEU A 139 -12.17 -5.15 15.77
N THR A 140 -11.26 -4.41 15.14
CA THR A 140 -10.47 -3.38 15.80
C THR A 140 -11.07 -2.00 15.54
N ILE A 141 -12.05 -1.61 16.37
CA ILE A 141 -12.58 -0.24 16.37
C ILE A 141 -11.46 0.71 16.82
N GLN A 142 -11.02 1.62 15.95
CA GLN A 142 -10.05 2.66 16.31
C GLN A 142 -10.76 3.89 16.90
N PRO A 143 -10.58 4.21 18.19
CA PRO A 143 -11.34 5.25 18.89
C PRO A 143 -10.70 6.66 18.84
N LYS A 144 -9.74 6.92 17.94
CA LYS A 144 -8.85 8.10 18.03
C LYS A 144 -9.11 9.23 17.03
N GLU A 145 -10.12 9.14 16.20
CA GLU A 145 -10.44 10.19 15.23
C GLU A 145 -11.84 10.72 15.51
N ASN A 146 -11.89 11.96 15.99
CA ASN A 146 -13.12 12.67 16.31
C ASN A 146 -13.73 13.18 14.99
N LEU A 147 -14.31 12.28 14.20
CA LEU A 147 -14.91 12.58 12.90
C LEU A 147 -16.44 12.52 13.03
N SER A 148 -17.11 13.58 12.59
CA SER A 148 -18.55 13.80 12.76
C SER A 148 -19.42 13.05 11.75
N GLU A 149 -18.83 12.25 10.86
CA GLU A 149 -19.52 11.43 9.85
C GLU A 149 -18.97 10.00 9.84
N THR A 150 -19.74 9.07 9.25
CA THR A 150 -19.45 7.63 9.34
C THR A 150 -18.23 7.28 8.48
N LYS A 151 -17.19 6.68 9.09
CA LYS A 151 -16.09 6.06 8.35
C LYS A 151 -16.65 5.08 7.33
N ALA A 152 -16.25 5.25 6.07
CA ALA A 152 -16.71 4.38 4.99
C ALA A 152 -15.62 3.40 4.58
N ILE A 153 -16.00 2.14 4.40
CA ILE A 153 -15.14 1.12 3.78
C ILE A 153 -15.37 1.20 2.28
N ILE A 154 -14.29 1.39 1.54
CA ILE A 154 -14.29 1.42 0.08
C ILE A 154 -13.59 0.16 -0.40
N THR A 155 -14.25 -0.55 -1.31
CA THR A 155 -13.66 -1.67 -2.01
C THR A 155 -13.45 -1.28 -3.46
N ILE A 156 -12.19 -1.20 -3.88
CA ILE A 156 -11.80 -0.78 -5.23
C ILE A 156 -11.31 -2.01 -5.98
N GLN A 157 -11.91 -2.27 -7.13
CA GLN A 157 -11.41 -3.25 -8.08
C GLN A 157 -10.85 -2.52 -9.29
N ASN A 158 -9.67 -2.93 -9.75
CA ASN A 158 -9.11 -2.40 -10.99
C ASN A 158 -9.26 -3.37 -12.16
N TYR A 159 -8.94 -2.89 -13.36
CA TYR A 159 -9.00 -3.69 -14.60
C TYR A 159 -7.96 -4.83 -14.64
N LEU A 160 -6.92 -4.77 -13.81
CA LEU A 160 -5.91 -5.83 -13.68
C LEU A 160 -6.38 -6.99 -12.78
N GLY A 161 -7.54 -6.83 -12.12
CA GLY A 161 -8.08 -7.77 -11.15
C GLY A 161 -7.50 -7.62 -9.74
N GLY A 162 -6.75 -6.56 -9.46
CA GLY A 162 -6.38 -6.14 -8.10
C GLY A 162 -7.62 -5.72 -7.31
N TYR A 163 -7.61 -6.03 -6.02
CA TYR A 163 -8.73 -5.76 -5.12
C TYR A 163 -8.21 -5.07 -3.86
N TYR A 164 -8.68 -3.85 -3.61
CA TYR A 164 -8.17 -3.01 -2.56
C TYR A 164 -9.25 -2.67 -1.56
N TYR A 165 -8.93 -2.86 -0.29
CA TYR A 165 -9.78 -2.49 0.82
C TYR A 165 -9.20 -1.22 1.44
N PHE A 166 -9.85 -0.10 1.19
CA PHE A 166 -9.49 1.20 1.73
C PHE A 166 -10.58 1.70 2.66
N THR A 167 -10.22 2.69 3.47
CA THR A 167 -11.15 3.46 4.28
C THR A 167 -11.09 4.92 3.87
N SER A 168 -12.27 5.55 3.87
CA SER A 168 -12.43 7.00 3.88
C SER A 168 -12.75 7.41 5.30
N ASP A 169 -12.06 8.44 5.79
CA ASP A 169 -12.25 8.95 7.14
C ASP A 169 -13.68 9.44 7.35
N GLU A 170 -14.20 10.19 6.38
CA GLU A 170 -15.60 10.58 6.31
C GLU A 170 -16.15 10.23 4.93
N ALA A 171 -17.44 9.90 4.86
CA ALA A 171 -18.15 9.84 3.58
C ALA A 171 -19.61 10.25 3.72
N GLY A 172 -20.09 10.98 2.71
CA GLY A 172 -21.45 11.51 2.69
C GLY A 172 -22.07 11.49 1.30
N VAL A 173 -23.38 11.25 1.23
CA VAL A 173 -24.14 11.30 -0.03
C VAL A 173 -24.90 12.62 -0.11
N LYS A 174 -24.72 13.36 -1.21
CA LYS A 174 -25.51 14.55 -1.51
C LYS A 174 -26.00 14.47 -2.96
N GLY A 175 -27.30 14.24 -3.11
CA GLY A 175 -27.91 13.98 -4.41
C GLY A 175 -27.35 12.69 -5.03
N ASN A 176 -26.80 12.79 -6.24
CA ASN A 176 -26.17 11.67 -6.96
C ASN A 176 -24.66 11.58 -6.74
N ASN A 177 -24.09 12.37 -5.82
CA ASN A 177 -22.67 12.37 -5.54
C ASN A 177 -22.38 11.71 -4.19
N ILE A 178 -21.35 10.87 -4.14
CA ILE A 178 -20.74 10.38 -2.92
C ILE A 178 -19.43 11.13 -2.70
N PHE A 179 -19.29 11.76 -1.55
CA PHE A 179 -18.10 12.46 -1.12
C PHE A 179 -17.23 11.48 -0.34
N LEU A 180 -16.00 11.28 -0.81
CA LEU A 180 -15.00 10.45 -0.16
C LEU A 180 -13.95 11.40 0.41
N ILE A 181 -13.98 11.57 1.73
CA ILE A 181 -13.21 12.57 2.44
C ILE A 181 -12.08 11.89 3.21
N GLU A 182 -10.85 12.30 2.93
CA GLU A 182 -9.67 11.96 3.72
C GLU A 182 -9.29 13.16 4.60
N GLY A 183 -9.20 12.94 5.90
CA GLY A 183 -8.83 13.95 6.89
C GLY A 183 -7.33 13.95 7.17
N LYS A 184 -6.72 15.14 7.22
CA LYS A 184 -5.39 15.34 7.81
C LYS A 184 -5.49 16.43 8.87
N HIS A 185 -4.87 16.19 10.02
CA HIS A 185 -5.06 17.01 11.21
C HIS A 185 -3.73 17.51 11.77
N SER A 186 -3.71 18.77 12.20
CA SER A 186 -2.61 19.34 12.96
C SER A 186 -3.09 19.94 14.27
N LYS A 187 -2.45 19.55 15.37
CA LYS A 187 -2.73 20.08 16.71
C LYS A 187 -2.05 21.41 17.00
N ASN A 188 -0.79 21.52 16.58
CA ASN A 188 0.11 22.60 17.02
C ASN A 188 0.48 23.59 15.89
N ASN A 189 0.19 23.25 14.64
CA ASN A 189 0.50 24.08 13.48
C ASN A 189 -0.79 24.56 12.79
N SER A 190 -0.70 25.72 12.14
CA SER A 190 -1.76 26.34 11.32
C SER A 190 -2.12 25.55 10.05
N LEU A 191 -1.41 24.48 9.73
CA LEU A 191 -1.68 23.56 8.61
C LEU A 191 -1.11 22.17 8.92
N PRO A 192 -1.74 21.07 8.46
CA PRO A 192 -1.11 19.74 8.43
C PRO A 192 0.26 19.74 7.78
N SER A 193 1.13 18.80 8.20
CA SER A 193 2.49 18.74 7.68
C SER A 193 2.49 18.40 6.19
N LEU A 194 3.58 18.74 5.49
CA LEU A 194 3.74 18.36 4.09
C LEU A 194 3.71 16.84 3.90
N GLU A 195 4.20 16.07 4.87
CA GLU A 195 4.16 14.61 4.84
C GLU A 195 2.71 14.09 4.94
N ASP A 196 1.92 14.64 5.87
CA ASP A 196 0.49 14.29 6.01
C ASP A 196 -0.31 14.65 4.75
N ILE A 197 -0.03 15.81 4.15
CA ILE A 197 -0.67 16.23 2.90
C ILE A 197 -0.31 15.26 1.77
N LYS A 198 0.96 14.89 1.63
CA LYS A 198 1.42 13.91 0.62
C LYS A 198 0.77 12.53 0.82
N ASP A 199 0.65 12.08 2.06
CA ASP A 199 -0.08 10.85 2.39
C ASP A 199 -1.55 10.93 1.95
N GLY A 200 -2.22 12.05 2.22
CA GLY A 200 -3.60 12.28 1.76
C GLY A 200 -3.75 12.29 0.25
N LEU A 201 -2.77 12.85 -0.48
CA LEU A 201 -2.75 12.88 -1.94
C LEU A 201 -2.72 11.48 -2.57
N LEU A 202 -2.12 10.47 -1.91
CA LEU A 202 -2.14 9.10 -2.41
C LEU A 202 -3.57 8.56 -2.57
N LYS A 203 -4.44 8.83 -1.59
CA LYS A 203 -5.86 8.48 -1.68
C LYS A 203 -6.60 9.33 -2.70
N MET A 204 -6.24 10.59 -2.87
CA MET A 204 -6.84 11.45 -3.90
C MET A 204 -6.62 10.89 -5.30
N ILE A 205 -5.40 10.41 -5.62
CA ILE A 205 -5.11 9.74 -6.89
C ILE A 205 -6.08 8.58 -7.13
N LEU A 206 -6.41 7.80 -6.11
CA LEU A 206 -7.34 6.67 -6.24
C LEU A 206 -8.80 7.14 -6.36
N PHE A 207 -9.25 8.04 -5.48
CA PHE A 207 -10.65 8.43 -5.37
C PHE A 207 -11.13 9.27 -6.57
N THR A 208 -10.25 10.03 -7.22
CA THR A 208 -10.59 10.79 -8.44
C THR A 208 -10.70 9.92 -9.68
N ASN A 209 -10.10 8.72 -9.68
CA ASN A 209 -10.08 7.79 -10.81
C ASN A 209 -11.11 6.65 -10.67
N LEU A 210 -12.07 6.76 -9.74
CA LEU A 210 -13.09 5.72 -9.58
C LEU A 210 -14.16 5.83 -10.67
N GLU A 211 -14.31 4.77 -11.45
CA GLU A 211 -15.39 4.58 -12.42
C GLU A 211 -16.35 3.50 -11.89
N ASP A 212 -17.67 3.71 -11.96
CA ASP A 212 -18.72 2.78 -11.47
C ASP A 212 -18.87 2.63 -9.95
N VAL A 213 -18.80 3.74 -9.20
CA VAL A 213 -19.01 3.74 -7.74
C VAL A 213 -20.46 3.41 -7.38
N LYS A 214 -20.64 2.46 -6.45
CA LYS A 214 -21.96 1.96 -6.02
C LYS A 214 -22.09 1.88 -4.50
N ILE A 215 -23.27 2.23 -4.00
CA ILE A 215 -23.76 1.90 -2.65
C ILE A 215 -25.06 1.11 -2.82
N ASP A 216 -25.15 -0.08 -2.24
CA ASP A 216 -26.33 -0.97 -2.34
C ASP A 216 -26.86 -1.12 -3.79
N SER A 217 -25.94 -1.35 -4.73
CA SER A 217 -26.18 -1.46 -6.18
C SER A 217 -26.63 -0.18 -6.89
N LYS A 218 -26.87 0.92 -6.17
CA LYS A 218 -27.16 2.24 -6.77
C LYS A 218 -25.86 2.95 -7.13
N LYS A 219 -25.77 3.48 -8.35
CA LYS A 219 -24.61 4.22 -8.85
C LYS A 219 -24.57 5.66 -8.33
N TYR A 220 -23.36 6.14 -8.06
CA TYR A 220 -23.07 7.52 -7.66
C TYR A 220 -21.85 8.04 -8.40
N ASN A 221 -21.75 9.37 -8.54
CA ASN A 221 -20.49 10.00 -8.95
C ASN A 221 -19.61 10.18 -7.71
N SER A 222 -18.34 9.79 -7.77
CA SER A 222 -17.39 10.07 -6.69
C SER A 222 -16.93 11.52 -6.73
N VAL A 223 -16.77 12.09 -5.53
CA VAL A 223 -16.11 13.37 -5.31
C VAL A 223 -15.06 13.16 -4.24
N ALA A 224 -13.80 13.15 -4.65
CA ALA A 224 -12.67 13.07 -3.72
C ALA A 224 -12.47 14.41 -3.01
N VAL A 225 -12.27 14.37 -1.69
CA VAL A 225 -12.03 15.55 -0.87
C VAL A 225 -10.85 15.30 0.06
N LEU A 226 -9.87 16.18 0.02
CA LEU A 226 -8.83 16.26 1.03
C LEU A 226 -9.21 17.33 2.04
N LYS A 227 -9.54 16.92 3.27
CA LYS A 227 -9.95 17.80 4.37
C LYS A 227 -8.75 18.05 5.28
N LEU A 228 -8.28 19.29 5.33
CA LEU A 228 -7.22 19.73 6.22
C LEU A 228 -7.87 20.39 7.44
N THR A 229 -7.53 19.88 8.62
CA THR A 229 -8.09 20.34 9.90
C THR A 229 -7.00 20.84 10.82
N VAL A 230 -7.32 21.87 11.63
CA VAL A 230 -6.48 22.30 12.74
C VAL A 230 -7.30 22.44 14.03
N GLU A 231 -6.68 22.22 15.19
CA GLU A 231 -7.39 22.17 16.49
C GLU A 231 -8.16 23.46 16.82
N ASN A 232 -7.61 24.64 16.50
CA ASN A 232 -8.15 25.95 16.91
C ASN A 232 -8.79 26.76 15.76
N HIS A 233 -9.41 26.07 14.79
CA HIS A 233 -9.94 26.61 13.53
C HIS A 233 -8.87 27.07 12.53
N PHE A 234 -9.12 26.76 11.26
CA PHE A 234 -8.26 27.20 10.19
C PHE A 234 -8.41 28.70 9.92
N ASN A 235 -7.28 29.42 9.91
CA ASN A 235 -7.20 30.83 9.53
C ASN A 235 -5.99 31.06 8.62
N GLU A 236 -6.25 31.51 7.39
CA GLU A 236 -5.21 31.72 6.37
C GLU A 236 -4.19 32.81 6.75
N ASN A 237 -4.57 33.74 7.64
CA ASN A 237 -3.66 34.77 8.14
C ASN A 237 -2.57 34.21 9.06
N ASP A 238 -2.83 33.08 9.71
CA ASP A 238 -1.90 32.43 10.65
C ASP A 238 -0.89 31.51 9.94
N LEU A 239 -0.97 31.43 8.60
CA LEU A 239 -0.04 30.67 7.79
C LEU A 239 1.27 31.43 7.57
N SER A 240 2.38 30.73 7.74
CA SER A 240 3.69 31.20 7.28
C SER A 240 3.71 31.37 5.75
N VAL A 241 4.72 32.09 5.24
CA VAL A 241 4.94 32.22 3.79
C VAL A 241 5.04 30.84 3.12
N SER A 242 5.79 29.91 3.71
CA SER A 242 5.94 28.55 3.17
C SER A 242 4.64 27.74 3.21
N GLN A 243 3.81 27.91 4.23
CA GLN A 243 2.50 27.24 4.31
C GLN A 243 1.53 27.78 3.25
N LYS A 244 1.55 29.10 2.98
CA LYS A 244 0.75 29.71 1.90
C LYS A 244 1.17 29.19 0.53
N GLU A 245 2.48 29.03 0.30
CA GLU A 245 3.00 28.42 -0.93
C GLU A 245 2.53 26.96 -1.07
N ILE A 246 2.62 26.15 -0.02
CA ILE A 246 2.14 24.77 -0.02
C ILE A 246 0.65 24.71 -0.33
N LEU A 247 -0.18 25.55 0.30
CA LEU A 247 -1.62 25.58 0.08
C LEU A 247 -1.96 25.99 -1.36
N SER A 248 -1.26 26.98 -1.91
CA SER A 248 -1.42 27.42 -3.30
C SER A 248 -1.07 26.30 -4.30
N LEU A 249 0.05 25.60 -4.07
CA LEU A 249 0.43 24.43 -4.87
C LEU A 249 -0.61 23.32 -4.77
N LEU A 250 -1.11 23.04 -3.56
CA LEU A 250 -2.14 22.03 -3.34
C LEU A 250 -3.45 22.38 -4.05
N GLN A 251 -3.87 23.65 -4.04
CA GLN A 251 -5.05 24.12 -4.79
C GLN A 251 -4.89 23.94 -6.29
N LYS A 252 -3.69 24.21 -6.83
CA LYS A 252 -3.38 23.95 -8.24
C LYS A 252 -3.43 22.45 -8.55
N GLU A 253 -2.89 21.62 -7.68
CA GLU A 253 -2.92 20.15 -7.79
C GLU A 253 -4.36 19.63 -7.77
N ALA A 254 -5.19 20.13 -6.84
CA ALA A 254 -6.61 19.80 -6.71
C ALA A 254 -7.41 20.13 -7.97
N LYS A 255 -7.19 21.34 -8.51
CA LYS A 255 -7.81 21.76 -9.77
C LYS A 255 -7.37 20.89 -10.95
N THR A 256 -6.09 20.55 -11.02
CA THR A 256 -5.53 19.76 -12.12
C THR A 256 -6.04 18.31 -12.12
N ASN A 257 -6.16 17.71 -10.94
CA ASN A 257 -6.48 16.28 -10.78
C ASN A 257 -7.93 16.01 -10.36
N GLY A 258 -8.76 17.05 -10.19
CA GLY A 258 -10.21 16.90 -10.00
C GLY A 258 -10.65 16.49 -8.60
N PHE A 259 -9.88 16.81 -7.56
CA PHE A 259 -10.33 16.67 -6.16
C PHE A 259 -10.61 18.03 -5.51
N LYS A 260 -11.30 18.02 -4.36
CA LYS A 260 -11.60 19.24 -3.58
C LYS A 260 -10.71 19.34 -2.36
N ILE A 261 -10.44 20.56 -1.93
CA ILE A 261 -9.82 20.83 -0.64
C ILE A 261 -10.89 21.42 0.28
N SER A 262 -10.98 20.88 1.49
CA SER A 262 -11.77 21.46 2.57
C SER A 262 -10.82 21.92 3.67
N LEU A 263 -10.99 23.15 4.15
CA LEU A 263 -10.20 23.72 5.25
C LEU A 263 -11.13 23.93 6.43
N SER A 264 -10.74 23.46 7.62
CA SER A 264 -11.59 23.48 8.82
C SER A 264 -10.79 23.67 10.10
#